data_AF-W5SLY9-F1
#
_entry.id   AF-W5SLY9-F1
#
_cell.length_a   1.000
_cell.length_b   1.000
_cell.length_c   1.000
_cell.angle_alpha   90.00
_cell.angle_beta   90.00
_cell.angle_gamma   90.00
#
_symmetry.space_group_name_H-M   'P 1'
#
loop_
_entity.id
_entity.type
_entity.pdbx_description
1 polymer ?
#
loop_
_entity_poly.entity_id
_entity_poly.type
_entity_poly.pdbx_seq_one_letter_code
_entity_poly.pdbx_strand_id
1 'polypeptide(L)'
;MANLAYKIYRTEDLRDEFIEKGFSEEAIDFILFHNGNYNFEVLREKMSSLEQQIINLEGNLKKDIDFVKVEFKRDIFDLDVKIDNVKNELNIKIDNLEKNLQKDISNLERNLLKEIQSNNAILKEEIKSNNAMLLEKLNIGNRMLNIITVVGLPIIISIIASILIPLISKFF
;
A
#
# COMPACT_ATOMS: atom_id res chain seq x y z
N MET A 1 1.15 74.75 -51.40
CA MET A 1 1.77 73.95 -50.32
C MET A 1 3.18 73.61 -50.77
N ALA A 2 4.18 74.32 -50.27
CA ALA A 2 5.57 74.12 -50.66
C ALA A 2 6.12 72.89 -49.92
N ASN A 3 6.68 71.95 -50.69
CA ASN A 3 7.32 70.74 -50.20
C ASN A 3 8.66 71.12 -49.55
N LEU A 4 8.72 71.19 -48.21
CA LEU A 4 10.01 71.33 -47.52
C LEU A 4 10.74 69.98 -47.61
N ALA A 5 11.59 69.84 -48.62
CA ALA A 5 12.55 68.75 -48.67
C ALA A 5 13.51 68.91 -47.47
N TYR A 6 13.47 67.96 -46.53
CA TYR A 6 14.39 67.93 -45.41
C TYR A 6 15.77 67.53 -45.93
N LYS A 7 16.64 68.52 -46.15
CA LYS A 7 18.02 68.29 -46.57
C LYS A 7 18.79 67.79 -45.35
N ILE A 8 19.32 66.57 -45.42
CA ILE A 8 20.24 66.06 -44.40
C ILE A 8 21.58 66.76 -44.65
N TYR A 9 21.91 67.75 -43.83
CA TYR A 9 23.21 68.39 -43.86
C TYR A 9 24.19 67.63 -42.97
N ARG A 10 25.40 67.38 -43.45
CA ARG A 10 26.49 66.96 -42.57
C ARG A 10 26.96 68.17 -41.76
N THR A 11 27.59 67.95 -40.61
CA THR A 11 28.10 69.03 -39.75
C THR A 11 29.05 69.95 -40.50
N GLU A 12 29.82 69.39 -41.44
CA GLU A 12 30.71 70.14 -42.33
C GLU A 12 29.94 71.06 -43.29
N ASP A 13 28.83 70.56 -43.87
CA ASP A 13 27.98 71.35 -44.77
C ASP A 13 27.30 72.52 -44.03
N LEU A 14 26.92 72.31 -42.77
CA LEU A 14 26.37 73.37 -41.91
C LEU A 14 27.44 74.40 -41.56
N ARG A 15 28.66 73.95 -41.23
CA ARG A 15 29.78 74.83 -40.90
C ARG A 15 30.06 75.80 -42.05
N ASP A 16 30.16 75.27 -43.27
CA ASP A 16 30.41 76.08 -44.47
C ASP A 16 29.26 77.08 -44.73
N GLU A 17 27.99 76.68 -44.56
CA GLU A 17 26.83 77.56 -44.71
C GLU A 17 26.82 78.71 -43.69
N PHE A 18 27.22 78.45 -42.43
CA PHE A 18 27.31 79.50 -41.42
C PHE A 18 28.48 80.47 -41.68
N ILE A 19 29.62 79.98 -42.18
CA ILE A 19 30.74 80.85 -42.58
C ILE A 19 30.31 81.78 -43.72
N GLU A 20 29.62 81.26 -44.73
CA GLU A 20 29.13 82.05 -45.87
C GLU A 20 28.14 83.15 -45.42
N LYS A 21 27.35 82.89 -44.37
CA LYS A 21 26.44 83.86 -43.76
C LYS A 21 27.14 84.88 -42.85
N GLY A 22 28.47 84.83 -42.71
CA GLY A 22 29.27 85.80 -41.97
C GLY A 22 29.38 85.54 -40.47
N PHE A 23 29.04 84.34 -40.00
CA PHE A 23 29.31 83.96 -38.61
C PHE A 23 30.81 83.71 -38.41
N SER A 24 31.34 84.08 -37.25
CA SER A 24 32.73 83.77 -36.91
C SER A 24 32.88 82.27 -36.62
N GLU A 25 34.07 81.72 -36.87
CA GLU A 25 34.33 80.30 -36.61
C GLU A 25 34.07 79.94 -35.15
N GLU A 26 34.37 80.84 -34.21
CA GLU A 26 34.12 80.62 -32.78
C GLU A 26 32.63 80.51 -32.45
N ALA A 27 31.77 81.31 -33.10
CA ALA A 27 30.33 81.24 -32.92
C ALA A 27 29.75 79.95 -33.52
N ILE A 28 30.28 79.52 -34.65
CA ILE A 28 29.87 78.29 -35.33
C ILE A 28 30.28 77.07 -34.51
N ASP A 29 31.53 77.03 -34.06
CA ASP A 29 32.05 75.97 -33.21
C ASP A 29 31.27 75.93 -31.90
N PHE A 30 30.92 77.07 -31.29
CA PHE A 30 30.05 77.12 -30.11
C PHE A 30 28.68 76.47 -30.38
N ILE A 31 28.01 76.85 -31.47
CA ILE A 31 26.68 76.33 -31.82
C ILE A 31 26.76 74.83 -32.13
N LEU A 32 27.66 74.40 -33.01
CA LEU A 32 27.78 72.99 -33.43
C LEU A 32 28.24 72.10 -32.27
N PHE A 33 29.13 72.59 -31.39
CA PHE A 33 29.58 71.87 -30.20
C PHE A 33 28.47 71.69 -29.16
N HIS A 34 27.61 72.71 -28.96
CA HIS A 34 26.55 72.67 -27.95
C HIS A 34 25.24 72.04 -28.46
N ASN A 35 24.98 72.03 -29.77
CA ASN A 35 23.75 71.45 -30.33
C ASN A 35 23.81 69.92 -30.46
N GLY A 36 25.01 69.34 -30.58
CA GLY A 36 25.18 67.95 -31.02
C GLY A 36 25.09 66.85 -29.96
N ASN A 37 25.45 67.08 -28.69
CA ASN A 37 25.86 65.93 -27.85
C ASN A 37 25.40 65.89 -26.39
N TYR A 38 24.98 66.99 -25.77
CA TYR A 38 24.67 66.95 -24.34
C TYR A 38 23.46 66.07 -24.00
N ASN A 39 22.38 66.19 -24.78
CA ASN A 39 21.17 65.39 -24.56
C ASN A 39 21.36 63.90 -24.92
N PHE A 40 22.22 63.59 -25.89
CA PHE A 40 22.53 62.21 -26.28
C PHE A 40 23.42 61.51 -25.25
N GLU A 41 24.41 62.20 -24.69
CA GLU A 41 25.28 61.62 -23.65
C GLU A 41 24.47 61.34 -22.37
N VAL A 42 23.63 62.27 -21.93
CA VAL A 42 22.72 62.05 -20.79
C VAL A 42 21.76 60.87 -21.04
N LEU A 43 21.25 60.74 -22.27
CA LEU A 43 20.39 59.61 -22.62
C LEU A 43 21.18 58.29 -22.59
N ARG A 44 22.41 58.28 -23.10
CA ARG A 44 23.31 57.12 -23.09
C ARG A 44 23.62 56.66 -21.68
N GLU A 45 23.98 57.59 -20.78
CA GLU A 45 24.23 57.29 -19.37
C GLU A 45 22.99 56.67 -18.69
N LYS A 46 21.79 57.22 -18.96
CA LYS A 46 20.53 56.67 -18.44
C LYS A 46 20.25 55.27 -18.99
N MET A 47 20.48 55.03 -20.27
CA MET A 47 20.32 53.70 -20.87
C MET A 47 21.29 52.71 -20.25
N SER A 48 22.56 53.07 -20.08
CA SER A 48 23.54 52.22 -19.39
C SER A 48 23.18 51.96 -17.93
N SER A 49 22.65 52.96 -17.22
CA SER A 49 22.14 52.75 -15.84
C SER A 49 20.96 51.78 -15.81
N LEU A 50 20.03 51.89 -16.76
CA LEU A 50 18.88 50.99 -16.86
C LEU A 50 19.31 49.57 -17.20
N GLU A 51 20.25 49.38 -18.12
CA GLU A 51 20.84 48.08 -18.44
C GLU A 51 21.45 47.41 -17.20
N GLN A 52 22.19 48.16 -16.39
CA GLN A 52 22.74 47.64 -15.13
C GLN A 52 21.65 47.25 -14.13
N GLN A 53 20.58 48.06 -14.02
CA GLN A 53 19.44 47.72 -13.16
C GLN A 53 18.75 46.43 -13.63
N ILE A 54 18.57 46.24 -14.94
CA ILE A 54 17.99 45.03 -15.53
C ILE A 54 18.87 43.82 -15.22
N ILE A 55 20.19 43.90 -15.44
CA ILE A 55 21.13 42.81 -15.14
C ILE A 55 21.07 42.42 -13.66
N ASN A 56 20.99 43.42 -12.76
CA ASN A 56 20.88 43.17 -11.32
C ASN A 56 19.55 42.49 -10.96
N LEU A 57 18.43 42.92 -11.56
CA LEU A 57 17.11 42.31 -11.36
C LEU A 57 17.09 40.85 -11.85
N GLU A 58 17.62 40.59 -13.05
CA GLU A 58 17.74 39.23 -13.60
C GLU A 58 18.60 38.33 -12.70
N GLY A 59 19.72 38.86 -12.20
CA GLY A 59 20.59 38.16 -11.27
C GLY A 59 19.90 37.80 -9.96
N ASN A 60 19.09 38.71 -9.40
CA ASN A 60 18.33 38.47 -8.17
C ASN A 60 17.21 37.45 -8.40
N LEU A 61 16.43 37.59 -9.47
CA LEU A 61 15.38 36.63 -9.82
C LEU A 61 15.95 35.21 -10.02
N LYS A 62 17.12 35.08 -10.65
CA LYS A 62 17.79 33.79 -10.80
C LYS A 62 18.15 33.18 -9.44
N LYS A 63 18.68 33.98 -8.52
CA LYS A 63 19.01 33.51 -7.15
C LYS A 63 17.75 33.07 -6.40
N ASP A 64 16.66 33.82 -6.48
CA ASP A 64 15.40 33.48 -5.83
C ASP A 64 14.82 32.17 -6.39
N ILE A 65 14.87 31.99 -7.71
CA ILE A 65 14.45 30.74 -8.38
C ILE A 65 15.31 29.57 -7.92
N ASP A 66 16.64 29.74 -7.88
CA ASP A 66 17.56 28.68 -7.44
C ASP A 66 17.33 28.34 -5.96
N PHE A 67 17.06 29.33 -5.11
CA PHE A 67 16.74 29.15 -3.70
C PHE A 67 15.45 28.33 -3.53
N VAL A 68 14.35 28.76 -4.15
CA VAL A 68 13.06 28.05 -4.11
C VAL A 68 13.18 26.62 -4.64
N LYS A 69 13.97 26.40 -5.69
CA LYS A 69 14.23 25.06 -6.22
C LYS A 69 14.97 24.16 -5.23
N VAL A 70 15.90 24.70 -4.46
CA VAL A 70 16.61 23.96 -3.40
C VAL A 70 15.67 23.65 -2.24
N GLU A 71 14.83 24.59 -1.83
CA GLU A 71 13.83 24.34 -0.76
C GLU A 71 12.84 23.26 -1.16
N PHE A 72 12.23 23.33 -2.35
CA PHE A 72 11.31 22.30 -2.81
C PHE A 72 11.96 20.92 -2.94
N LYS A 73 13.23 20.85 -3.36
CA LYS A 73 13.96 19.57 -3.37
C LYS A 73 14.14 19.01 -1.97
N ARG A 74 14.40 19.85 -0.98
CA ARG A 74 14.52 19.43 0.43
C ARG A 74 13.18 18.93 0.95
N ASP A 75 12.10 19.66 0.72
CA ASP A 75 10.76 19.28 1.17
C ASP A 75 10.32 17.94 0.55
N ILE A 76 10.58 17.73 -0.75
CA ILE A 76 10.30 16.45 -1.42
C ILE A 76 11.12 15.33 -0.78
N PHE A 77 12.40 15.54 -0.54
CA PHE A 77 13.25 14.54 0.11
C PHE A 77 12.76 14.19 1.53
N ASP A 78 12.37 15.19 2.32
CA ASP A 78 11.83 14.98 3.67
C ASP A 78 10.50 14.22 3.64
N LEU A 79 9.65 14.46 2.62
CA LEU A 79 8.43 13.70 2.39
C LEU A 79 8.72 12.25 1.99
N ASP A 80 9.69 12.00 1.11
CA ASP A 80 10.10 10.65 0.71
C ASP A 80 10.58 9.85 1.94
N VAL A 81 11.41 10.46 2.80
CA VAL A 81 11.87 9.83 4.06
C VAL A 81 10.69 9.50 4.99
N LYS A 82 9.70 10.41 5.12
CA LYS A 82 8.51 10.15 5.93
C LYS A 82 7.66 9.01 5.35
N ILE A 83 7.51 8.94 4.03
CA ILE A 83 6.78 7.87 3.35
C ILE A 83 7.47 6.53 3.58
N ASP A 84 8.79 6.46 3.44
CA ASP A 84 9.56 5.24 3.68
C ASP A 84 9.46 4.76 5.13
N ASN A 85 9.49 5.68 6.10
CA ASN A 85 9.29 5.34 7.51
C ASN A 85 7.89 4.74 7.76
N VAL A 86 6.83 5.37 7.24
CA VAL A 86 5.46 4.85 7.37
C VAL A 86 5.32 3.48 6.72
N LYS A 87 5.90 3.29 5.54
CA LYS A 87 5.89 1.99 4.84
C LYS A 87 6.57 0.90 5.67
N ASN A 88 7.73 1.20 6.27
CA ASN A 88 8.45 0.26 7.12
C ASN A 88 7.67 -0.09 8.39
N GLU A 89 7.06 0.89 9.06
CA GLU A 89 6.20 0.64 10.22
C GLU A 89 4.99 -0.24 9.89
N LEU A 90 4.35 0.00 8.73
CA LEU A 90 3.23 -0.82 8.28
C LEU A 90 3.65 -2.25 7.98
N ASN A 91 4.79 -2.46 7.30
CA ASN A 91 5.32 -3.80 7.04
C ASN A 91 5.58 -4.56 8.35
N ILE A 92 6.22 -3.93 9.34
CA ILE A 92 6.47 -4.54 10.66
C ILE A 92 5.15 -4.91 11.35
N LYS A 93 4.13 -4.06 11.29
CA LYS A 93 2.81 -4.34 11.87
C LYS A 93 2.12 -5.52 11.19
N ILE A 94 2.20 -5.60 9.86
CA ILE A 94 1.65 -6.71 9.07
C ILE A 94 2.36 -8.02 9.41
N ASP A 95 3.69 -8.03 9.43
CA ASP A 95 4.48 -9.22 9.76
C ASP A 95 4.16 -9.76 11.17
N ASN A 96 4.00 -8.85 12.13
CA ASN A 96 3.62 -9.22 13.51
C ASN A 96 2.19 -9.78 13.58
N LEU A 97 1.25 -9.21 12.82
CA LEU A 97 -0.12 -9.71 12.74
C LEU A 97 -0.15 -11.11 12.12
N GLU A 98 0.59 -11.35 11.04
CA GLU A 98 0.69 -12.65 10.38
C GLU A 98 1.23 -13.72 11.33
N LYS A 99 2.32 -13.43 12.06
CA LYS A 99 2.88 -14.36 13.06
C LYS A 99 1.90 -14.69 14.18
N ASN A 100 1.16 -13.70 14.67
CA ASN A 100 0.16 -13.90 15.71
C ASN A 100 -0.99 -14.78 15.22
N LEU A 101 -1.52 -14.50 14.02
CA LEU A 101 -2.57 -15.32 13.41
C LEU A 101 -2.12 -16.75 13.16
N GLN A 102 -0.89 -16.96 12.69
CA GLN A 102 -0.35 -18.30 12.49
C GLN A 102 -0.25 -19.07 13.81
N LYS A 103 0.19 -18.40 14.89
CA LYS A 103 0.24 -18.99 16.24
C LYS A 103 -1.15 -19.37 16.75
N ASP A 104 -2.13 -18.51 16.56
CA ASP A 104 -3.51 -18.75 17.00
C ASP A 104 -4.14 -19.92 16.24
N ILE A 105 -3.94 -20.00 14.93
CA ILE A 105 -4.36 -21.14 14.10
C ILE A 105 -3.71 -22.44 14.59
N SER A 106 -2.38 -22.45 14.77
CA SER A 106 -1.67 -23.63 15.28
C SER A 106 -2.13 -24.05 16.68
N ASN A 107 -2.54 -23.09 17.52
CA ASN A 107 -3.10 -23.39 18.83
C ASN A 107 -4.49 -24.02 18.74
N LEU A 108 -5.35 -23.48 17.88
CA LEU A 108 -6.68 -24.02 17.64
C LEU A 108 -6.61 -25.44 17.07
N GLU A 109 -5.76 -25.67 16.06
CA GLU A 109 -5.54 -27.00 15.47
C GLU A 109 -5.12 -28.03 16.52
N ARG A 110 -4.17 -27.66 17.40
CA ARG A 110 -3.70 -28.54 18.47
C ARG A 110 -4.79 -28.87 19.49
N ASN A 111 -5.62 -27.88 19.84
CA ASN A 111 -6.71 -28.08 20.79
C ASN A 111 -7.79 -28.99 20.20
N LEU A 112 -8.19 -28.76 18.95
CA LEU A 112 -9.13 -29.63 18.23
C LEU A 112 -8.61 -31.06 18.11
N LEU A 113 -7.32 -31.24 17.78
CA LEU A 113 -6.72 -32.57 17.70
C LEU A 113 -6.77 -33.31 19.05
N LYS A 114 -6.47 -32.62 20.15
CA LYS A 114 -6.55 -33.19 21.50
C LYS A 114 -7.98 -33.59 21.86
N GLU A 115 -8.96 -32.75 21.55
CA GLU A 115 -10.37 -33.03 21.80
C GLU A 115 -10.85 -34.26 21.02
N ILE A 116 -10.52 -34.35 19.73
CA ILE A 116 -10.82 -35.51 18.88
C ILE A 116 -10.16 -36.77 19.45
N GLN A 117 -8.89 -36.71 19.85
CA GLN A 117 -8.19 -37.84 20.45
C GLN A 117 -8.84 -38.31 21.75
N SER A 118 -9.24 -37.38 22.62
CA SER A 118 -9.96 -37.69 23.86
C SER A 118 -11.31 -38.35 23.60
N ASN A 119 -12.11 -37.78 22.69
CA ASN A 119 -13.42 -38.32 22.33
C ASN A 119 -13.30 -39.72 21.72
N ASN A 120 -12.32 -39.94 20.84
CA ASN A 120 -12.04 -41.25 20.27
C ASN A 120 -11.62 -42.28 21.33
N ALA A 121 -10.83 -41.87 22.33
CA ALA A 121 -10.43 -42.76 23.42
C ALA A 121 -11.64 -43.17 24.28
N ILE A 122 -12.52 -42.21 24.63
CA ILE A 122 -13.76 -42.46 25.37
C ILE A 122 -14.65 -43.43 24.60
N LEU A 123 -14.93 -43.15 23.32
CA LEU A 123 -15.75 -44.02 22.47
C LEU A 123 -15.19 -45.44 22.36
N LYS A 124 -13.86 -45.59 22.26
CA LYS A 124 -13.21 -46.90 22.20
C LYS A 124 -13.44 -47.72 23.48
N GLU A 125 -13.31 -47.09 24.65
CA GLU A 125 -13.56 -47.77 25.93
C GLU A 125 -15.06 -48.10 26.12
N GLU A 126 -15.97 -47.20 25.73
CA GLU A 126 -17.41 -47.48 25.75
C GLU A 126 -17.78 -48.68 24.87
N ILE A 127 -17.27 -48.74 23.63
CA ILE A 127 -17.49 -49.87 22.72
C ILE A 127 -16.94 -51.17 23.33
N LYS A 128 -15.73 -51.13 23.92
CA LYS A 128 -15.11 -52.30 24.55
C LYS A 128 -15.95 -52.81 25.73
N SER A 129 -16.44 -51.91 26.58
CA SER A 129 -17.29 -52.23 27.73
C SER A 129 -18.62 -52.83 27.28
N ASN A 130 -19.28 -52.21 26.30
CA ASN A 130 -20.54 -52.70 25.73
C ASN A 130 -20.38 -54.09 25.11
N ASN A 131 -19.29 -54.32 24.37
CA ASN A 131 -18.99 -55.63 23.79
C ASN A 131 -18.74 -56.70 24.86
N ALA A 132 -18.05 -56.37 25.95
CA ALA A 132 -17.83 -57.28 27.06
C ALA A 132 -19.16 -57.67 27.74
N MET A 133 -20.03 -56.69 28.00
CA MET A 133 -21.36 -56.92 28.57
C MET A 133 -22.25 -57.78 27.65
N LEU A 134 -22.20 -57.53 26.34
CA LEU A 134 -22.94 -58.34 25.36
C LEU A 134 -22.45 -59.80 25.36
N LEU A 135 -21.14 -60.01 25.39
CA LEU A 135 -20.55 -61.35 25.44
C LEU A 135 -20.96 -62.11 26.72
N GLU A 136 -20.99 -61.43 27.87
CA GLU A 136 -21.48 -62.01 29.12
C GLU A 136 -22.94 -62.43 29.02
N LYS A 137 -23.81 -61.56 28.49
CA LYS A 137 -25.24 -61.86 28.27
C LYS A 137 -25.43 -63.07 27.34
N LEU A 138 -24.68 -63.15 26.25
CA LEU A 138 -24.72 -64.29 25.34
C LEU A 138 -24.25 -65.58 26.02
N ASN A 139 -23.20 -65.53 26.83
CA ASN A 139 -22.72 -66.68 27.59
C ASN A 139 -23.75 -67.18 28.60
N ILE A 140 -24.44 -66.28 29.31
CA ILE A 140 -25.55 -66.64 30.21
C ILE A 140 -26.69 -67.29 29.42
N GLY A 141 -27.06 -66.72 28.27
CA GLY A 141 -28.06 -67.29 27.37
C GLY A 141 -27.72 -68.71 26.91
N ASN A 142 -26.47 -68.94 26.49
CA ASN A 142 -25.98 -70.27 26.11
C ASN A 142 -26.01 -71.26 27.27
N ARG A 143 -25.63 -70.83 28.48
CA ARG A 143 -25.72 -71.67 29.69
C ARG A 143 -27.17 -72.08 29.98
N MET A 144 -28.13 -71.16 29.85
CA MET A 144 -29.55 -71.45 30.02
C MET A 144 -30.07 -72.44 28.97
N LEU A 145 -29.70 -72.23 27.70
CA LEU A 145 -30.06 -73.15 26.63
C LEU A 145 -29.52 -74.57 26.91
N ASN A 146 -28.26 -74.68 27.33
CA ASN A 146 -27.66 -75.95 27.70
C ASN A 146 -28.38 -76.64 28.88
N ILE A 147 -28.84 -75.88 29.88
CA ILE A 147 -29.63 -76.44 30.98
C ILE A 147 -30.98 -76.97 30.46
N ILE A 148 -31.66 -76.23 29.60
CA ILE A 148 -32.93 -76.64 29.00
C ILE A 148 -32.75 -77.93 28.18
N THR A 149 -31.69 -78.02 27.37
CA THR A 149 -31.45 -79.19 26.52
C THR A 149 -31.06 -80.43 27.31
N VAL A 150 -30.18 -80.30 28.31
CA VAL A 150 -29.66 -81.44 29.08
C VAL A 150 -30.62 -81.90 30.18
N VAL A 151 -31.36 -80.98 30.80
CA VAL A 151 -32.23 -81.30 31.96
C VAL A 151 -33.71 -81.17 31.61
N GLY A 152 -34.10 -80.05 31.01
CA GLY A 152 -35.52 -79.75 30.73
C GLY A 152 -36.16 -80.71 29.73
N LEU A 153 -35.53 -80.92 28.56
CA LEU A 153 -36.07 -81.78 27.50
C LEU A 153 -36.26 -83.24 27.95
N PRO A 154 -35.29 -83.92 28.61
CA PRO A 154 -35.49 -85.27 29.09
C PRO A 154 -36.67 -85.41 30.06
N ILE A 155 -36.82 -84.46 31.00
CA ILE A 155 -37.94 -84.46 31.96
C ILE A 155 -39.28 -84.36 31.21
N ILE A 156 -39.38 -83.44 30.24
CA ILE A 156 -40.60 -83.27 29.43
C ILE A 156 -40.92 -84.57 28.66
N ILE A 157 -39.91 -85.19 28.03
CA ILE A 157 -40.08 -86.45 27.30
C ILE A 157 -40.57 -87.57 28.23
N SER A 158 -39.97 -87.71 29.42
CA SER A 158 -40.39 -88.70 30.42
C SER A 158 -41.85 -88.50 30.86
N ILE A 159 -42.27 -87.24 31.09
CA ILE A 159 -43.65 -86.91 31.47
C ILE A 159 -44.62 -87.29 30.32
N ILE A 160 -44.31 -86.90 29.08
CA ILE A 160 -45.15 -87.20 27.91
C ILE A 160 -45.28 -88.72 27.71
N ALA A 161 -44.16 -89.45 27.76
CA ALA A 161 -44.14 -90.91 27.62
C ALA A 161 -45.01 -91.60 28.69
N SER A 162 -44.94 -91.13 29.94
CA SER A 162 -45.73 -91.68 31.06
C SER A 162 -47.24 -91.54 30.85
N ILE A 163 -47.69 -90.50 30.13
CA ILE A 163 -49.12 -90.25 29.87
C ILE A 163 -49.58 -90.94 28.58
N LEU A 164 -48.82 -90.85 27.49
CA LEU A 164 -49.23 -91.36 26.17
C LEU A 164 -49.11 -92.88 26.04
N ILE A 165 -48.07 -93.52 26.59
CA ILE A 165 -47.85 -94.96 26.43
C ILE A 165 -49.06 -95.78 26.96
N PRO A 166 -49.57 -95.53 28.19
CA PRO A 166 -50.74 -96.25 28.71
C PRO A 166 -52.03 -95.93 27.94
N LEU A 167 -52.12 -94.77 27.30
CA LEU A 167 -53.28 -94.35 26.51
C LEU A 167 -53.28 -95.08 25.16
N ILE A 168 -52.14 -95.11 24.46
CA ILE A 168 -51.96 -95.83 23.20
C ILE A 168 -52.19 -97.33 23.38
N SER A 169 -51.67 -97.93 24.47
CA SER A 169 -51.85 -99.36 24.77
C SER A 169 -53.29 -99.76 25.09
N LYS A 170 -54.23 -98.80 25.20
CA LYS A 170 -55.67 -99.07 25.32
C LYS A 170 -56.40 -99.04 23.97
N PHE A 171 -55.79 -98.49 22.92
CA PHE A 171 -56.39 -98.36 21.58
C PHE A 171 -55.85 -99.36 20.56
N PHE A 172 -54.72 -100.02 20.84
CA PHE A 172 -54.16 -101.15 20.09
C PHE A 172 -54.13 -102.40 20.96
#